data_AF-A0A850XRH4-F1
#
_entry.id   AF-A0A850XRH4-F1
#
_cell.length_a   1.000
_cell.length_b   1.000
_cell.length_c   1.000
_cell.angle_alpha   90.00
_cell.angle_beta   90.00
_cell.angle_gamma   90.00
#
_symmetry.space_group_name_H-M   'P 1'
#
loop_
_entity.id
_entity.type
_entity.pdbx_description
1 polymer ?
#
loop_
_entity_poly.entity_id
_entity_poly.type
_entity_poly.pdbx_seq_one_letter_code
_entity_poly.pdbx_strand_id
1 'polypeptide(L)'
;QDWQVQFQDTPVAPRFDVNAPDLYIPAMAFITYILVTGLALGTQNKFSPDSLGLQASSALAWLLLEVLAQLLALYLGAGPTSLAPADLLAFAGYKYVGMILALVSGLLFGRAGYLAVLSWCSLTIFIFMIRSLRLKLLAEPAAEAVGVRGPRNQLRMYLTMGMAGAQPLLMYGLTQHLLT
;
A
#
# COMPACT_ATOMS: atom_id res chain seq x y z
N GLN A 1 8.41 -27.87 -11.65
CA GLN A 1 7.50 -26.79 -11.20
C GLN A 1 7.80 -25.60 -12.09
N ASP A 2 6.94 -25.35 -13.08
CA ASP A 2 7.12 -24.28 -14.04
C ASP A 2 6.81 -22.94 -13.37
N TRP A 3 7.82 -22.08 -13.28
CA TRP A 3 7.77 -20.75 -12.68
C TRP A 3 7.39 -19.67 -13.70
N GLN A 4 6.91 -20.06 -14.88
CA GLN A 4 6.52 -19.12 -15.92
C GLN A 4 5.21 -18.41 -15.56
N VAL A 5 5.17 -17.11 -15.85
CA VAL A 5 3.97 -16.29 -15.73
C VAL A 5 2.91 -16.89 -16.66
N GLN A 6 1.88 -17.51 -16.09
CA GLN A 6 0.75 -18.04 -16.85
C GLN A 6 -0.16 -16.87 -17.21
N PHE A 7 -0.08 -16.44 -18.47
CA PHE A 7 -1.02 -15.49 -19.04
C PHE A 7 -2.27 -16.27 -19.44
N GLN A 8 -3.39 -16.02 -18.74
CA GLN A 8 -4.67 -16.66 -19.04
C GLN A 8 -5.41 -15.84 -20.12
N ASP A 9 -5.72 -16.47 -21.25
CA ASP A 9 -6.37 -15.80 -22.41
C ASP A 9 -7.85 -15.43 -22.18
N THR A 10 -8.47 -15.95 -21.11
CA THR A 10 -9.88 -15.72 -20.78
C THR A 10 -10.03 -15.00 -19.43
N PRO A 11 -10.87 -13.95 -19.32
CA PRO A 11 -11.15 -13.30 -18.04
C PRO A 11 -11.77 -14.31 -17.06
N VAL A 12 -11.06 -14.63 -15.99
CA VAL A 12 -11.52 -15.55 -14.93
C VAL A 12 -11.96 -14.75 -13.71
N ALA A 13 -12.87 -15.30 -12.92
CA ALA A 13 -13.25 -14.67 -11.65
C ALA A 13 -12.01 -14.53 -10.74
N PRO A 14 -11.89 -13.48 -9.91
CA PRO A 14 -10.69 -13.19 -9.10
C PRO A 14 -10.19 -14.34 -8.21
N ARG A 15 -11.08 -15.28 -7.84
CA ARG A 15 -10.71 -16.49 -7.08
C ARG A 15 -9.82 -17.46 -7.87
N PHE A 16 -9.87 -17.41 -9.20
CA PHE A 16 -9.10 -18.26 -10.11
C PHE A 16 -7.91 -17.53 -10.74
N ASP A 17 -7.77 -16.22 -10.51
CA ASP A 17 -6.62 -15.44 -10.95
C ASP A 17 -5.57 -15.39 -9.84
N VAL A 18 -4.49 -16.15 -10.02
CA VAL A 18 -3.35 -16.22 -9.10
C VAL A 18 -2.70 -14.84 -8.90
N ASN A 19 -2.83 -13.93 -9.88
CA ASN A 19 -2.23 -12.60 -9.83
C ASN A 19 -3.16 -11.52 -9.25
N ALA A 20 -4.39 -11.87 -8.86
CA ALA A 20 -5.29 -10.93 -8.21
C ALA A 20 -4.70 -10.51 -6.84
N PRO A 21 -4.78 -9.22 -6.46
CA PRO A 21 -4.22 -8.76 -5.19
C PRO A 21 -4.93 -9.45 -4.02
N ASP A 22 -4.18 -10.23 -3.25
CA ASP A 22 -4.68 -10.84 -2.04
C ASP A 22 -4.70 -9.84 -0.88
N LEU A 23 -5.64 -10.04 0.05
CA LEU A 23 -5.70 -9.30 1.31
C LEU A 23 -4.87 -9.97 2.42
N TYR A 24 -4.36 -11.19 2.15
CA TYR A 24 -3.63 -11.96 3.14
C TYR A 24 -2.28 -11.31 3.49
N ILE A 25 -1.49 -10.95 2.48
CA ILE A 25 -0.19 -10.30 2.70
C ILE A 25 -0.36 -8.96 3.45
N PRO A 26 -1.26 -8.04 3.03
CA PRO A 26 -1.56 -6.82 3.78
C PRO A 26 -1.99 -7.06 5.23
N ALA A 27 -2.88 -8.02 5.48
CA ALA A 27 -3.38 -8.31 6.83
C ALA A 27 -2.26 -8.87 7.74
N MET A 28 -1.48 -9.82 7.23
CA MET A 28 -0.37 -10.41 7.98
C MET A 28 0.75 -9.39 8.21
N ALA A 29 1.04 -8.54 7.22
CA ALA A 29 1.99 -7.46 7.36
C ALA A 29 1.54 -6.43 8.40
N PHE A 30 0.24 -6.10 8.46
CA PHE A 30 -0.29 -5.21 9.50
C PHE A 30 -0.04 -5.79 10.90
N ILE A 31 -0.43 -7.05 11.14
CA ILE A 31 -0.23 -7.71 12.44
C ILE A 31 1.26 -7.75 12.80
N THR A 32 2.10 -8.15 11.85
CA THR A 32 3.55 -8.25 12.05
C THR A 32 4.16 -6.88 12.35
N TYR A 33 3.71 -5.82 11.68
CA TYR A 33 4.15 -4.45 11.96
C TYR A 33 3.84 -4.03 13.41
N ILE A 34 2.66 -4.37 13.93
CA ILE A 34 2.33 -4.09 15.34
C ILE A 34 3.26 -4.85 16.28
N LEU A 35 3.51 -6.13 16.02
CA LEU A 35 4.42 -6.94 16.83
C LEU A 35 5.86 -6.41 16.82
N VAL A 36 6.38 -6.04 15.64
CA VAL A 36 7.72 -5.47 15.48
C VAL A 36 7.82 -4.10 16.14
N THR A 37 6.75 -3.30 16.12
CA THR A 37 6.69 -2.04 16.86
C THR A 37 6.76 -2.29 18.37
N GLY A 38 6.01 -3.28 18.88
CA GLY A 38 6.11 -3.70 20.28
C GLY A 38 7.52 -4.14 20.66
N LEU A 39 8.18 -4.90 19.79
CA LEU A 39 9.58 -5.29 19.97
C LEU A 39 10.51 -4.07 20.02
N ALA A 40 10.37 -3.13 19.08
CA ALA A 40 11.19 -1.92 19.04
C ALA A 40 11.02 -1.05 20.30
N LEU A 41 9.77 -0.89 20.79
CA LEU A 41 9.51 -0.21 22.06
C LEU A 41 10.08 -0.97 23.26
N GLY A 42 10.04 -2.31 23.23
CA GLY A 42 10.64 -3.19 24.23
C GLY A 42 12.16 -3.01 24.33
N THR A 43 12.86 -2.93 23.20
CA THR A 43 14.33 -2.71 23.18
C THR A 43 14.74 -1.36 23.79
N GLN A 44 13.81 -0.41 23.88
CA GLN A 44 14.05 0.92 24.45
C GLN A 44 13.54 1.07 25.88
N ASN A 45 13.02 0.01 26.51
CA ASN A 45 12.34 0.05 27.81
C ASN A 45 11.12 1.01 27.84
N LYS A 46 10.51 1.28 26.68
CA LYS A 46 9.33 2.15 26.52
C LYS A 46 8.04 1.35 26.29
N PHE A 47 8.10 0.03 26.41
CA PHE A 47 6.96 -0.83 26.13
C PHE A 47 5.86 -0.66 27.19
N SER A 48 4.67 -0.30 26.74
CA SER A 48 3.44 -0.42 27.50
C SER A 48 2.34 -1.01 26.62
N PRO A 49 1.41 -1.82 27.17
CA PRO A 49 0.29 -2.34 26.39
C PRO A 49 -0.56 -1.21 25.77
N ASP A 50 -0.66 -0.07 26.46
CA ASP A 50 -1.36 1.12 25.96
C ASP A 50 -0.68 1.72 24.72
N SER A 51 0.66 1.81 24.72
CA SER A 51 1.41 2.32 23.56
C SER A 51 1.25 1.42 22.32
N LEU A 52 1.21 0.11 22.52
CA LEU A 52 1.00 -0.85 21.44
C LEU A 52 -0.44 -0.75 20.90
N GLY A 53 -1.43 -0.65 21.77
CA GLY A 53 -2.83 -0.45 21.40
C GLY A 53 -3.06 0.87 20.66
N LEU A 54 -2.39 1.94 21.09
CA LEU A 54 -2.45 3.25 20.43
C LEU A 54 -1.79 3.21 19.04
N GLN A 55 -0.65 2.51 18.90
CA GLN A 55 -0.02 2.30 17.60
C GLN A 55 -0.92 1.48 16.66
N ALA A 56 -1.50 0.39 17.15
CA ALA A 56 -2.42 -0.43 16.36
C ALA A 56 -3.64 0.36 15.90
N SER A 57 -4.27 1.10 16.82
CA SER A 57 -5.45 1.91 16.52
C SER A 57 -5.14 3.05 15.55
N SER A 58 -4.01 3.74 15.72
CA SER A 58 -3.59 4.82 14.81
C SER A 58 -3.22 4.29 13.43
N ALA A 59 -2.49 3.18 13.33
CA ALA A 59 -2.16 2.56 12.05
C ALA A 59 -3.41 2.09 11.30
N LEU A 60 -4.38 1.50 12.01
CA LEU A 60 -5.68 1.11 11.45
C LEU A 60 -6.50 2.32 11.02
N ALA A 61 -6.55 3.38 11.84
CA ALA A 61 -7.26 4.62 11.51
C ALA A 61 -6.68 5.27 10.25
N TRP A 62 -5.35 5.35 10.13
CA TRP A 62 -4.69 5.86 8.92
C TRP A 62 -4.96 5.01 7.68
N LEU A 63 -4.98 3.67 7.82
CA LEU A 63 -5.33 2.77 6.72
C LEU A 63 -6.77 2.98 6.25
N LEU A 64 -7.72 3.05 7.17
CA LEU A 64 -9.13 3.29 6.85
C LEU A 64 -9.32 4.66 6.22
N LEU A 65 -8.72 5.71 6.79
CA LEU A 65 -8.78 7.07 6.27
C LEU A 65 -8.20 7.14 4.85
N GLU A 66 -7.08 6.47 4.60
CA GLU A 66 -6.47 6.40 3.28
C GLU A 66 -7.40 5.72 2.26
N VAL A 67 -7.94 4.54 2.59
CA VAL A 67 -8.85 3.81 1.68
C VAL A 67 -10.12 4.62 1.41
N LEU A 68 -10.69 5.28 2.42
CA LEU A 68 -11.85 6.16 2.25
C LEU A 68 -11.52 7.37 1.38
N ALA A 69 -10.37 8.00 1.57
CA ALA A 69 -9.92 9.11 0.75
C ALA A 69 -9.71 8.68 -0.71
N GLN A 70 -9.16 7.49 -0.94
CA GLN A 70 -8.98 6.91 -2.27
C GLN A 70 -10.31 6.58 -2.96
N LEU A 71 -11.26 5.99 -2.23
CA LEU A 71 -12.62 5.72 -2.73
C LEU A 71 -13.31 7.03 -3.11
N LEU A 72 -13.25 8.06 -2.25
CA LEU A 72 -13.83 9.36 -2.52
C LEU A 72 -13.17 10.02 -3.76
N ALA A 73 -11.84 9.94 -3.88
CA ALA A 73 -11.10 10.50 -5.00
C ALA A 73 -11.47 9.81 -6.33
N LEU A 74 -11.65 8.48 -6.33
CA LEU A 74 -12.10 7.74 -7.51
C LEU A 74 -13.55 8.07 -7.86
N TYR A 75 -14.43 8.15 -6.86
CA TYR A 75 -15.83 8.51 -7.04
C TYR A 75 -16.00 9.89 -7.66
N LEU A 76 -15.28 10.90 -7.14
CA LEU A 76 -15.36 12.28 -7.62
C LEU A 76 -14.59 12.52 -8.94
N GLY A 77 -13.43 11.89 -9.12
CA GLY A 77 -12.51 12.22 -10.21
C GLY A 77 -12.45 11.21 -11.37
N ALA A 78 -12.67 9.92 -11.10
CA ALA A 78 -12.53 8.87 -12.13
C ALA A 78 -13.87 8.37 -12.68
N GLY A 79 -15.00 8.65 -11.99
CA GLY A 79 -16.33 8.10 -12.25
C GLY A 79 -16.41 6.60 -11.89
N PRO A 80 -17.43 5.86 -12.36
CA PRO A 80 -17.55 4.43 -12.05
C PRO A 80 -16.30 3.68 -12.53
N THR A 81 -15.69 2.93 -11.60
CA THR A 81 -14.53 2.07 -11.83
C THR A 81 -14.83 0.70 -11.24
N SER A 82 -14.32 -0.37 -11.85
CA SER A 82 -14.46 -1.76 -11.37
C SER A 82 -13.51 -2.09 -10.21
N LEU A 83 -12.72 -1.12 -9.74
CA LEU A 83 -11.85 -1.28 -8.58
C LEU A 83 -12.68 -1.56 -7.33
N ALA A 84 -12.63 -2.81 -6.88
CA ALA A 84 -13.26 -3.19 -5.63
C ALA A 84 -12.61 -2.45 -4.45
N PRO A 85 -13.36 -2.06 -3.41
CA PRO A 85 -12.79 -1.49 -2.18
C PRO A 85 -11.71 -2.40 -1.55
N ALA A 86 -11.86 -3.72 -1.72
CA ALA A 86 -10.88 -4.71 -1.27
C ALA A 86 -9.52 -4.58 -1.98
N ASP A 87 -9.51 -4.22 -3.28
CA ASP A 87 -8.27 -4.00 -4.03
C ASP A 87 -7.52 -2.79 -3.49
N LEU A 88 -8.24 -1.69 -3.21
CA LEU A 88 -7.64 -0.48 -2.63
C LEU A 88 -7.07 -0.74 -1.25
N LEU A 89 -7.80 -1.51 -0.42
CA LEU A 89 -7.32 -1.92 0.90
C LEU A 89 -6.06 -2.79 0.79
N ALA A 90 -6.01 -3.72 -0.17
CA ALA A 90 -4.83 -4.54 -0.39
C ALA A 90 -3.63 -3.69 -0.81
N PHE A 91 -3.81 -2.78 -1.78
CA PHE A 91 -2.76 -1.90 -2.26
C PHE A 91 -2.26 -0.93 -1.17
N ALA A 92 -3.15 -0.34 -0.38
CA ALA A 92 -2.80 0.54 0.72
C ALA A 92 -2.04 -0.20 1.84
N GLY A 93 -2.32 -1.49 2.05
CA GLY A 93 -1.68 -2.28 3.09
C GLY A 93 -0.31 -2.87 2.71
N TYR A 94 0.07 -2.93 1.44
CA TYR A 94 1.39 -3.45 1.06
C TYR A 94 2.56 -2.64 1.62
N LYS A 95 2.35 -1.37 1.98
CA LYS A 95 3.37 -0.53 2.62
C LYS A 95 3.90 -1.10 3.94
N TYR A 96 3.08 -1.87 4.67
CA TYR A 96 3.48 -2.45 5.96
C TYR A 96 4.65 -3.42 5.82
N VAL A 97 4.80 -4.10 4.68
CA VAL A 97 5.95 -4.97 4.41
C VAL A 97 7.25 -4.16 4.41
N GLY A 98 7.26 -3.02 3.73
CA GLY A 98 8.41 -2.12 3.71
C GLY A 98 8.71 -1.50 5.08
N MET A 99 7.66 -1.16 5.84
CA MET A 99 7.81 -0.63 7.20
C MET A 99 8.44 -1.66 8.15
N ILE A 100 8.06 -2.94 8.06
CA ILE A 100 8.67 -4.03 8.85
C ILE A 100 10.16 -4.14 8.55
N LEU A 101 10.53 -4.20 7.26
CA LEU A 101 11.93 -4.30 6.84
C LEU A 101 12.77 -3.13 7.36
N ALA A 102 12.23 -1.91 7.27
CA ALA A 102 12.88 -0.71 7.77
C ALA A 102 13.05 -0.72 9.30
N LEU A 103 12.04 -1.19 10.05
CA LEU A 103 12.15 -1.30 11.50
C LEU A 103 13.18 -2.35 11.91
N VAL A 104 13.16 -3.54 11.29
CA VAL A 104 14.14 -4.59 11.58
C VAL A 104 15.56 -4.13 11.25
N SER A 105 15.78 -3.47 10.11
CA SER A 105 17.10 -2.91 9.79
C SER A 105 17.50 -1.79 10.75
N GLY A 106 16.54 -1.00 11.23
CA GLY A 106 16.74 0.00 12.27
C GLY A 106 17.20 -0.57 13.59
N LEU A 107 16.65 -1.73 14.00
CA LEU A 107 17.07 -2.42 15.22
C LEU A 107 18.46 -3.03 15.10
N LEU A 108 18.85 -3.51 13.91
CA LEU A 108 20.14 -4.16 13.68
C LEU A 108 21.29 -3.18 13.39
N PHE A 109 21.03 -2.14 12.60
CA PHE A 109 22.04 -1.23 12.06
C PHE A 109 21.81 0.23 12.48
N GLY A 110 20.88 0.47 13.41
CA GLY A 110 20.54 1.81 13.89
C GLY A 110 19.85 2.68 12.84
N ARG A 111 19.87 3.99 13.08
CA ARG A 111 19.15 4.98 12.26
C ARG A 111 19.57 4.99 10.79
N ALA A 112 20.83 4.69 10.48
CA ALA A 112 21.31 4.62 9.11
C ALA A 112 20.67 3.46 8.32
N GLY A 113 20.59 2.26 8.93
CA GLY A 113 19.93 1.11 8.32
C GLY A 113 18.43 1.30 8.14
N TYR A 114 17.78 1.95 9.11
CA TYR A 114 16.37 2.34 8.98
C TYR A 114 16.14 3.26 7.78
N LEU A 115 16.89 4.37 7.67
CA LEU A 115 16.70 5.34 6.57
C LEU A 115 17.05 4.75 5.20
N ALA A 116 18.11 3.93 5.12
CA ALA A 116 18.51 3.29 3.87
C ALA A 116 17.42 2.32 3.37
N VAL A 117 16.93 1.43 4.22
CA VAL A 117 15.89 0.46 3.83
C VAL A 117 14.55 1.16 3.63
N LEU A 118 14.18 2.13 4.47
CA LEU A 118 12.94 2.88 4.31
C LEU A 118 12.91 3.63 2.98
N SER A 119 13.99 4.31 2.60
CA SER A 119 14.05 5.04 1.33
C SER A 119 13.95 4.09 0.13
N TRP A 120 14.63 2.95 0.18
CA TRP A 120 14.53 1.90 -0.83
C TRP A 120 13.09 1.37 -0.94
N CYS A 121 12.50 0.94 0.18
CA CYS A 121 11.14 0.43 0.22
C CYS A 121 10.12 1.48 -0.25
N SER A 122 10.29 2.75 0.15
CA SER A 122 9.46 3.88 -0.28
C SER A 122 9.49 4.07 -1.80
N LEU A 123 10.67 3.96 -2.42
CA LEU A 123 10.80 4.05 -3.87
C LEU A 123 10.12 2.86 -4.55
N THR A 124 10.33 1.64 -4.03
CA THR A 124 9.73 0.43 -4.61
C THR A 124 8.21 0.45 -4.54
N ILE A 125 7.61 0.84 -3.40
CA ILE A 125 6.15 0.90 -3.26
C ILE A 125 5.55 1.99 -4.16
N PHE A 126 6.23 3.13 -4.29
CA PHE A 126 5.81 4.20 -5.20
C PHE A 126 5.75 3.72 -6.65
N ILE A 127 6.82 3.07 -7.13
CA ILE A 127 6.89 2.51 -8.50
C ILE A 127 5.84 1.42 -8.69
N PHE A 128 5.72 0.49 -7.73
CA PHE A 128 4.74 -0.59 -7.75
C PHE A 128 3.31 -0.04 -7.84
N MET A 129 2.96 0.92 -6.98
CA MET A 129 1.62 1.51 -6.93
C MET A 129 1.27 2.20 -8.25
N ILE A 130 2.20 2.96 -8.83
CA ILE A 130 2.01 3.58 -10.14
C ILE A 130 1.78 2.51 -11.21
N ARG A 131 2.58 1.44 -11.25
CA ARG A 131 2.46 0.39 -12.28
C ARG A 131 1.15 -0.39 -12.13
N SER A 132 0.83 -0.86 -10.93
CA SER A 132 -0.33 -1.70 -10.65
C SER A 132 -1.65 -0.95 -10.87
N LEU A 133 -1.78 0.26 -10.33
CA LEU A 133 -2.99 1.06 -10.52
C LEU A 133 -3.12 1.57 -11.95
N ARG A 134 -2.02 1.95 -12.61
CA ARG A 134 -2.07 2.38 -14.01
C ARG A 134 -2.52 1.23 -14.91
N LEU A 135 -2.09 0.00 -14.67
CA LEU A 135 -2.55 -1.16 -15.45
C LEU A 135 -4.05 -1.40 -15.25
N LYS A 136 -4.56 -1.34 -14.02
CA LYS A 136 -6.01 -1.53 -13.75
C LYS A 136 -6.86 -0.39 -14.30
N LEU A 137 -6.49 0.88 -14.06
CA LEU A 137 -7.24 2.07 -14.50
C LEU A 137 -7.17 2.32 -16.01
N LEU A 138 -6.09 1.88 -16.70
CA LEU A 138 -5.92 2.00 -18.15
C LEU A 138 -6.34 0.75 -18.94
N ALA A 139 -6.66 -0.38 -18.30
CA ALA A 139 -7.23 -1.54 -18.98
C ALA A 139 -8.74 -1.38 -19.24
N GLU A 140 -9.46 -0.65 -18.39
CA GLU A 140 -10.89 -0.34 -18.54
C GLU A 140 -11.34 0.53 -19.74
N PRO A 141 -10.55 1.49 -20.28
CA PRO A 141 -10.98 2.35 -21.38
C PRO A 141 -10.80 1.70 -22.77
N ALA A 142 -10.54 0.39 -22.87
CA ALA A 142 -10.66 -0.31 -24.14
C ALA A 142 -12.14 -0.46 -24.58
N ALA A 143 -13.10 -0.30 -23.66
CA ALA A 143 -14.53 -0.54 -23.91
C ALA A 143 -15.40 0.73 -24.12
N GLU A 144 -14.98 1.94 -23.70
CA GLU A 144 -15.80 3.16 -23.85
C GLU A 144 -15.20 4.22 -24.80
N ALA A 145 -15.87 4.34 -25.96
CA ALA A 145 -15.99 5.44 -26.91
C ALA A 145 -14.90 6.54 -26.97
N VAL A 146 -14.39 6.70 -28.20
CA VAL A 146 -13.33 7.58 -28.74
C VAL A 146 -13.44 9.10 -28.45
N GLY A 147 -14.50 9.61 -27.79
CA GLY A 147 -14.80 11.06 -27.76
C GLY A 147 -14.32 11.88 -26.54
N VAL A 148 -14.17 11.30 -25.34
CA VAL A 148 -13.95 12.08 -24.09
C VAL A 148 -12.67 11.63 -23.37
N ARG A 149 -11.60 11.44 -24.15
CA ARG A 149 -10.39 10.71 -23.72
C ARG A 149 -9.35 11.57 -22.99
N GLY A 150 -9.37 12.90 -23.18
CA GLY A 150 -8.31 13.80 -22.72
C GLY A 150 -8.33 14.13 -21.22
N PRO A 151 -9.34 14.86 -20.71
CA PRO A 151 -9.30 15.42 -19.36
C PRO A 151 -9.44 14.36 -18.26
N ARG A 152 -10.32 13.37 -18.45
CA ARG A 152 -10.60 12.33 -17.45
C ARG A 152 -9.42 11.36 -17.28
N ASN A 153 -8.66 11.09 -18.35
CA ASN A 153 -7.46 10.28 -18.29
C ASN A 153 -6.30 11.00 -17.57
N GLN A 154 -6.15 12.31 -17.81
CA GLN A 154 -5.19 13.14 -17.07
C GLN A 154 -5.51 13.16 -15.57
N LEU A 155 -6.79 13.32 -15.20
CA LEU A 155 -7.21 13.28 -13.80
C LEU A 155 -6.91 11.92 -13.14
N ARG A 156 -7.23 10.79 -13.81
CA ARG A 156 -6.87 9.44 -13.33
C ARG A 156 -5.37 9.27 -13.12
N MET A 157 -4.55 9.83 -14.02
CA MET A 157 -3.10 9.82 -13.89
C MET A 157 -2.63 10.61 -12.65
N TYR A 158 -3.16 11.83 -12.45
CA TYR A 158 -2.85 12.63 -11.26
C TYR A 158 -3.32 11.96 -9.96
N LEU A 159 -4.49 11.36 -9.95
CA LEU A 159 -5.00 10.59 -8.81
C LEU A 159 -4.05 9.42 -8.48
N THR A 160 -3.62 8.66 -9.49
CA THR A 160 -2.70 7.55 -9.32
C THR A 160 -1.36 8.01 -8.74
N MET A 161 -0.82 9.12 -9.24
CA MET A 161 0.40 9.74 -8.71
C MET A 161 0.22 10.21 -7.27
N GLY A 162 -0.93 10.80 -6.93
CA GLY A 162 -1.26 11.23 -5.57
C GLY A 162 -1.34 10.05 -4.59
N MET A 163 -2.04 8.98 -4.96
CA MET A 163 -2.15 7.76 -4.15
C MET A 163 -0.79 7.08 -3.92
N ALA A 164 0.05 7.03 -4.95
CA ALA A 164 1.40 6.50 -4.85
C ALA A 164 2.30 7.39 -3.98
N GLY A 165 2.24 8.72 -4.18
CA GLY A 165 3.03 9.70 -3.43
C GLY A 165 2.69 9.78 -1.94
N ALA A 166 1.46 9.42 -1.56
CA ALA A 166 1.06 9.31 -0.16
C ALA A 166 1.76 8.16 0.57
N GLN A 167 2.14 7.07 -0.12
CA GLN A 167 2.71 5.87 0.51
C GLN A 167 4.00 6.17 1.29
N PRO A 168 5.05 6.80 0.69
CA PRO A 168 6.28 7.12 1.42
C PRO A 168 6.06 8.02 2.64
N LEU A 169 5.15 8.99 2.52
CA LEU A 169 4.84 9.94 3.60
C LEU A 169 4.22 9.22 4.79
N LEU A 170 3.25 8.33 4.54
CA LEU A 170 2.61 7.53 5.59
C LEU A 170 3.60 6.54 6.21
N MET A 171 4.44 5.89 5.40
CA MET A 171 5.48 4.98 5.90
C MET A 171 6.40 5.70 6.88
N TYR A 172 6.99 6.83 6.45
CA TYR A 172 7.88 7.63 7.30
C TYR A 172 7.17 8.14 8.55
N GLY A 173 5.94 8.66 8.40
CA GLY A 173 5.12 9.17 9.50
C GLY A 173 4.83 8.15 10.59
N LEU A 174 4.55 6.90 10.20
CA LEU A 174 4.19 5.82 11.11
C LEU A 174 5.39 5.10 11.75
N THR A 175 6.60 5.24 11.21
CA THR A 175 7.79 4.54 11.74
C THR A 175 8.84 5.44 12.40
N GLN A 176 8.87 6.75 12.11
CA GLN A 176 9.95 7.64 12.56
C GLN A 176 10.09 7.74 14.08
N HIS A 177 8.99 7.72 14.84
CA HIS A 177 8.98 7.86 16.30
C HIS A 177 9.36 6.58 17.04
N LEU A 178 9.45 5.45 16.32
CA LEU A 178 9.71 4.14 16.93
C LEU A 178 11.20 3.86 17.15
N LEU A 179 12.09 4.62 16.51
CA LEU A 179 13.54 4.42 16.55
C LEU A 179 14.30 5.68 17.03
N THR A 180 13.59 6.57 17.72
CA THR A 180 14.13 7.77 18.41
C THR A 180 14.24 7.53 19.90
#